data_AF-A0AAV7CUS0-F1
#
_entry.id   AF-A0AAV7CUS0-F1
#
_cell.length_a   1.000
_cell.length_b   1.000
_cell.length_c   1.000
_cell.angle_alpha   90.00
_cell.angle_beta   90.00
_cell.angle_gamma   90.00
#
_symmetry.space_group_name_H-M   'P 1'
#
loop_
_entity.id
_entity.type
_entity.pdbx_description
1 polymer ?
#
loop_
_entity_poly.entity_id
_entity_poly.type
_entity_poly.pdbx_seq_one_letter_code
_entity_poly.pdbx_strand_id
1 'polypeptide(L)'
;MGDSSSLQYVSPYAFEAMQKVDVIRLAALSDPELRLLLPCLVRMALCAPADQSQSWAQDKKLLLRLLSGVEAVNSIVALLSVDFHALEQDANKEQQLRPTDEEAEQVLQLMTSRPPATPAGVRFVSLSFCMLLAFSTLVSTPEQEQLMLMWLSWMIKEEAYFESTAGVSASFGEMLLLVAMYFHSNQLSAIIDLVCSTLGMKIVIKPSSLSRMKTIFTQEIFTEQVVTAHAVRVPVTSNLSANITGFLPIHCIYQLLRSRAFTKHKVSIKDWIYTQICETTTPLHQQLIPLIDVYINSIITPASKSSPEATNKPITEQEILKVFQGHAGENFRQNQCSKITTQLLLLYYLLSYEEALLANSKTLAAMQRKPKSYSSLLMDQIPIKFLIRQAQGLQQELGGLHSALLRLLATNYPHLCIVDDWICEEEITGTDALLRRMLMTHSAKSHSPKQLQDAFLQLQSNHTQVMQILEHLTLLCASDLIPYAEVLTANMSQLLNVSVARRLLQTVNKLWMTLNTVMPRR
;
A
#
# COMPACT_ATOMS: atom_id res chain seq x y z
N MET A 1 -55.59 -46.32 43.42
CA MET A 1 -56.15 -46.42 42.07
C MET A 1 -55.18 -45.73 41.11
N GLY A 2 -54.42 -46.51 40.34
CA GLY A 2 -53.73 -46.10 39.10
C GLY A 2 -52.50 -45.20 39.19
N ASP A 3 -51.39 -45.69 39.73
CA ASP A 3 -50.09 -44.99 39.75
C ASP A 3 -49.43 -44.90 38.36
N SER A 4 -49.21 -43.65 37.94
CA SER A 4 -48.14 -43.10 37.08
C SER A 4 -47.11 -44.07 36.45
N SER A 5 -47.43 -44.61 35.28
CA SER A 5 -46.40 -45.05 34.33
C SER A 5 -45.73 -43.82 33.71
N SER A 6 -44.51 -43.50 34.18
CA SER A 6 -43.65 -42.52 33.51
C SER A 6 -43.25 -43.07 32.12
N LEU A 7 -43.65 -42.38 31.05
CA LEU A 7 -43.16 -42.67 29.71
C LEU A 7 -41.64 -42.46 29.67
N GLN A 8 -40.88 -43.53 29.46
CA GLN A 8 -39.42 -43.47 29.30
C GLN A 8 -38.98 -43.17 27.86
N TYR A 9 -39.89 -43.23 26.89
CA TYR A 9 -39.58 -43.13 25.46
C TYR A 9 -40.63 -42.28 24.74
N VAL A 10 -40.18 -41.60 23.68
CA VAL A 10 -41.06 -40.83 22.78
C VAL A 10 -41.88 -41.79 21.93
N SER A 11 -43.20 -41.63 21.90
CA SER A 11 -44.07 -42.46 21.07
C SER A 11 -43.83 -42.21 19.57
N PRO A 12 -44.06 -43.21 18.69
CA PRO A 12 -43.92 -43.03 17.24
C PRO A 12 -44.77 -41.87 16.71
N TYR A 13 -45.93 -41.63 17.32
CA TYR A 13 -46.82 -40.51 17.00
C TYR A 13 -46.18 -39.15 17.32
N ALA A 14 -45.61 -39.01 18.53
CA ALA A 14 -44.92 -37.79 18.94
C ALA A 14 -43.62 -37.55 18.14
N PHE A 15 -42.92 -38.62 17.75
CA PHE A 15 -41.74 -38.54 16.90
C PHE A 15 -42.09 -38.07 15.48
N GLU A 16 -43.15 -38.63 14.86
CA GLU A 16 -43.60 -38.21 13.53
C GLU A 16 -44.09 -36.74 13.54
N ALA A 17 -44.79 -36.33 14.60
CA ALA A 17 -45.23 -34.94 14.79
C ALA A 17 -44.04 -33.98 14.90
N MET A 18 -42.98 -34.35 15.63
CA MET A 18 -41.75 -33.56 15.73
C MET A 18 -40.98 -33.52 14.39
N GLN A 19 -40.89 -34.65 13.68
CA GLN A 19 -40.16 -34.75 12.41
C GLN A 19 -40.81 -33.87 11.32
N LYS A 20 -42.14 -33.82 11.28
CA LYS A 20 -42.90 -33.02 10.31
C LYS A 20 -43.21 -31.60 10.79
N VAL A 21 -42.82 -31.27 12.03
CA VAL A 21 -43.13 -30.00 12.69
C VAL A 21 -44.64 -29.70 12.63
N ASP A 22 -45.47 -30.72 12.88
CA ASP A 22 -46.93 -30.61 12.87
C ASP A 22 -47.40 -30.09 14.24
N VAL A 23 -47.55 -28.78 14.35
CA VAL A 23 -47.89 -28.09 15.61
C VAL A 23 -49.27 -28.50 16.15
N ILE A 24 -50.20 -28.89 15.29
CA ILE A 24 -51.54 -29.34 15.70
C ILE A 24 -51.45 -30.71 16.38
N ARG A 25 -50.65 -31.63 15.83
CA ARG A 25 -50.40 -32.93 16.48
C ARG A 25 -49.59 -32.79 17.76
N LEU A 26 -48.61 -31.89 17.79
CA LEU A 26 -47.83 -31.58 18.99
C LEU A 26 -48.71 -31.00 20.12
N ALA A 27 -49.75 -30.23 19.77
CA ALA A 27 -50.73 -29.71 20.73
C ALA A 27 -51.63 -30.78 21.35
N ALA A 28 -51.82 -31.90 20.66
CA ALA A 28 -52.66 -33.00 21.11
C ALA A 28 -51.91 -34.04 21.97
N LEU A 29 -50.59 -33.87 22.17
CA LEU A 29 -49.79 -34.76 22.99
C LEU A 29 -50.13 -34.64 24.48
N SER A 30 -49.92 -35.74 25.20
CA SER A 30 -50.06 -35.74 26.66
C SER A 30 -48.89 -35.04 27.35
N ASP A 31 -49.12 -34.42 28.52
CA ASP A 31 -48.09 -33.77 29.35
C ASP A 31 -46.77 -34.57 29.53
N PRO A 32 -46.79 -35.88 29.84
CA PRO A 32 -45.56 -36.65 29.96
C PRO A 32 -44.79 -36.81 28.64
N GLU A 33 -45.48 -36.92 27.50
CA GLU A 33 -44.84 -36.98 26.17
C GLU A 33 -44.27 -35.61 25.77
N LEU A 34 -45.01 -34.54 26.06
CA LEU A 34 -44.58 -33.17 25.78
C LEU A 34 -43.32 -32.79 26.57
N ARG A 35 -43.21 -33.25 27.83
CA ARG A 35 -42.02 -33.04 28.67
C ARG A 35 -40.75 -33.65 28.08
N LEU A 36 -40.83 -34.81 27.44
CA LEU A 36 -39.67 -35.46 26.78
C LEU A 36 -39.17 -34.66 25.58
N LEU A 37 -40.04 -33.87 24.96
CA LEU A 37 -39.77 -33.08 23.76
C LEU A 37 -39.47 -31.60 24.04
N LEU A 38 -39.63 -31.19 25.30
CA LEU A 38 -39.59 -29.79 25.74
C LEU A 38 -38.28 -29.05 25.37
N PRO A 39 -37.07 -29.62 25.56
CA PRO A 39 -35.83 -28.93 25.19
C PRO A 39 -35.75 -28.62 23.68
N CYS A 40 -36.24 -29.54 22.83
CA CYS A 40 -36.25 -29.38 21.38
C CYS A 40 -37.25 -28.31 20.94
N LEU A 41 -38.45 -28.31 21.53
CA LEU A 41 -39.49 -27.31 21.24
C LEU A 41 -39.06 -25.90 21.67
N VAL A 42 -38.43 -25.77 22.84
CA VAL A 42 -37.90 -24.48 23.32
C VAL A 42 -36.83 -23.96 22.38
N ARG A 43 -35.88 -24.81 21.94
CA ARG A 43 -34.86 -24.41 20.98
C ARG A 43 -35.46 -23.99 19.63
N MET A 44 -36.43 -24.73 19.13
CA MET A 44 -37.12 -24.44 17.87
C MET A 44 -37.90 -23.11 17.92
N ALA A 45 -38.48 -22.76 19.07
CA ALA A 45 -39.19 -21.51 19.27
C ALA A 45 -38.26 -20.30 19.39
N LEU A 46 -37.13 -20.46 20.08
CA LEU A 46 -36.23 -19.35 20.45
C LEU A 46 -35.18 -19.05 19.37
N CYS A 47 -34.71 -20.05 18.61
CA CYS A 47 -33.75 -19.80 17.54
C CYS A 47 -34.41 -19.06 16.34
N ALA A 48 -33.61 -18.29 15.61
CA ALA A 48 -34.04 -17.67 14.35
C ALA A 48 -34.34 -18.79 13.32
N PRO A 49 -35.57 -18.86 12.78
CA PRO A 49 -35.93 -19.92 11.84
C PRO A 49 -35.33 -19.66 10.46
N ALA A 50 -34.97 -20.73 9.74
CA ALA A 50 -34.59 -20.66 8.34
C ALA A 50 -35.81 -20.37 7.43
N ASP A 51 -37.01 -20.72 7.89
CA ASP A 51 -38.28 -20.43 7.22
C ASP A 51 -38.90 -19.12 7.77
N GLN A 52 -39.21 -18.18 6.87
CA GLN A 52 -39.85 -16.90 7.16
C GLN A 52 -41.30 -16.84 6.64
N SER A 53 -41.86 -17.99 6.24
CA SER A 53 -43.23 -18.09 5.75
C SER A 53 -44.28 -17.62 6.79
N GLN A 54 -45.42 -17.14 6.30
CA GLN A 54 -46.54 -16.75 7.17
C GLN A 54 -47.15 -17.95 7.91
N SER A 55 -47.07 -19.16 7.34
CA SER A 55 -47.47 -20.41 7.99
C SER A 55 -46.61 -20.67 9.22
N TRP A 56 -45.29 -20.59 9.11
CA TRP A 56 -44.39 -20.77 10.25
C TRP A 56 -44.60 -19.72 11.34
N ALA A 57 -44.89 -18.47 10.97
CA ALA A 57 -45.19 -17.42 11.96
C ALA A 57 -46.44 -17.73 12.81
N GLN A 58 -47.43 -18.42 12.23
CA GLN A 58 -48.63 -18.88 12.95
C GLN A 58 -48.31 -20.11 13.82
N ASP A 59 -47.59 -21.08 13.27
CA ASP A 59 -47.14 -22.29 13.96
C ASP A 59 -46.25 -21.96 15.17
N LYS A 60 -45.33 -21.01 15.02
CA LYS A 60 -44.48 -20.50 16.11
C LYS A 60 -45.30 -19.87 17.23
N LYS A 61 -46.37 -19.14 16.93
CA LYS A 61 -47.26 -18.55 17.97
C LYS A 61 -47.98 -19.65 18.75
N LEU A 62 -48.46 -20.69 18.07
CA LEU A 62 -49.11 -21.83 18.71
C LEU A 62 -48.13 -22.62 19.58
N LEU A 63 -46.91 -22.82 19.09
CA LEU A 63 -45.84 -23.52 19.81
C LEU A 63 -45.39 -22.73 21.05
N LEU A 64 -45.24 -21.41 20.97
CA LEU A 64 -44.98 -20.54 22.12
C LEU A 64 -46.12 -20.55 23.15
N ARG A 65 -47.39 -20.62 22.70
CA ARG A 65 -48.55 -20.72 23.59
C ARG A 65 -48.56 -22.06 24.35
N LEU A 66 -48.23 -23.16 23.67
CA LEU A 66 -48.04 -24.48 24.30
C LEU A 66 -46.94 -24.44 25.36
N LEU A 67 -45.78 -23.88 25.00
CA LEU A 67 -44.63 -23.77 25.89
C LEU A 67 -44.91 -22.88 27.11
N SER A 68 -45.72 -21.82 26.96
CA SER A 68 -46.10 -20.94 28.07
C SER A 68 -46.93 -21.63 29.16
N GLY A 69 -47.59 -22.75 28.84
CA GLY A 69 -48.40 -23.52 29.78
C GLY A 69 -47.60 -24.51 30.65
N VAL A 70 -46.28 -24.64 30.42
CA VAL A 70 -45.44 -25.64 31.09
C VAL A 70 -44.37 -24.94 31.92
N GLU A 71 -44.46 -24.99 33.26
CA GLU A 71 -43.52 -24.29 34.16
C GLU A 71 -42.05 -24.63 33.93
N ALA A 72 -41.75 -25.89 33.59
CA ALA A 72 -40.38 -26.36 33.32
C ALA A 72 -39.72 -25.67 32.12
N VAL A 73 -40.51 -25.05 31.23
CA VAL A 73 -40.01 -24.27 30.10
C VAL A 73 -39.23 -23.06 30.57
N ASN A 74 -39.68 -22.35 31.62
CA ASN A 74 -39.02 -21.14 32.08
C ASN A 74 -37.56 -21.41 32.51
N SER A 75 -37.31 -22.53 33.19
CA SER A 75 -35.96 -22.96 33.59
C SER A 75 -35.11 -23.37 32.39
N ILE A 76 -35.69 -24.04 31.39
CA ILE A 76 -34.98 -24.47 30.18
C ILE A 76 -34.69 -23.27 29.26
N VAL A 77 -35.62 -22.34 29.13
CA VAL A 77 -35.45 -21.06 28.40
C VAL A 77 -34.32 -20.27 29.02
N ALA A 78 -34.24 -20.18 30.35
CA ALA A 78 -33.14 -19.47 31.03
C ALA A 78 -31.77 -20.12 30.75
N LEU A 79 -31.70 -21.46 30.68
CA LEU A 79 -30.46 -22.18 30.39
C LEU A 79 -30.06 -22.13 28.90
N LEU A 80 -31.02 -22.09 27.98
CA LEU A 80 -30.77 -22.10 26.53
C LEU A 80 -30.68 -20.69 25.91
N SER A 81 -31.22 -19.68 26.57
CA SER A 81 -31.11 -18.27 26.17
C SER A 81 -29.85 -17.68 26.79
N VAL A 82 -28.68 -18.03 26.23
CA VAL A 82 -27.49 -17.22 26.48
C VAL A 82 -27.76 -15.86 25.84
N ASP A 83 -28.12 -14.88 26.68
CA ASP A 83 -28.34 -13.52 26.24
C ASP A 83 -26.98 -12.87 25.96
N PHE A 84 -26.54 -13.01 24.71
CA PHE A 84 -25.31 -12.38 24.22
C PHE A 84 -25.34 -10.86 24.43
N HIS A 85 -26.52 -10.24 24.47
CA HIS A 85 -26.65 -8.82 24.73
C HIS A 85 -26.46 -8.49 26.21
N ALA A 86 -27.00 -9.28 27.13
CA ALA A 86 -26.71 -9.14 28.56
C ALA A 86 -25.24 -9.38 28.88
N LEU A 87 -24.62 -10.39 28.27
CA LEU A 87 -23.18 -10.67 28.40
C LEU A 87 -22.32 -9.54 27.83
N GLU A 88 -22.71 -8.98 26.67
CA GLU A 88 -22.06 -7.80 26.09
C GLU A 88 -22.25 -6.56 26.98
N GLN A 89 -23.43 -6.38 27.59
CA GLN A 89 -23.67 -5.29 28.54
C GLN A 89 -22.84 -5.46 29.82
N ASP A 90 -22.73 -6.66 30.36
CA ASP A 90 -21.93 -6.92 31.56
C ASP A 90 -20.42 -6.82 31.27
N ALA A 91 -19.96 -7.29 30.11
CA ALA A 91 -18.59 -7.04 29.64
C ALA A 91 -18.31 -5.55 29.45
N ASN A 92 -19.27 -4.78 28.89
CA ASN A 92 -19.16 -3.33 28.75
C ASN A 92 -19.19 -2.61 30.11
N LYS A 93 -19.95 -3.09 31.10
CA LYS A 93 -19.94 -2.57 32.48
C LYS A 93 -18.61 -2.87 33.17
N GLU A 94 -18.10 -4.10 33.05
CA GLU A 94 -16.79 -4.47 33.59
C GLU A 94 -15.66 -3.67 32.95
N GLN A 95 -15.72 -3.42 31.64
CA GLN A 95 -14.79 -2.55 30.94
C GLN A 95 -14.85 -1.08 31.41
N GLN A 96 -15.96 -0.67 32.04
CA GLN A 96 -16.14 0.65 32.64
C GLN A 96 -15.79 0.70 34.13
N LEU A 97 -15.55 -0.45 34.79
CA LEU A 97 -15.05 -0.48 36.17
C LEU A 97 -13.66 0.16 36.17
N ARG A 98 -13.57 1.33 36.81
CA ARG A 98 -12.28 1.97 37.06
C ARG A 98 -11.59 1.17 38.17
N PRO A 99 -10.31 0.78 38.00
CA PRO A 99 -9.54 0.24 39.11
C PRO A 99 -9.57 1.24 40.27
N THR A 100 -9.53 0.74 41.49
CA THR A 100 -9.36 1.61 42.65
C THR A 100 -8.03 2.36 42.56
N ASP A 101 -7.89 3.51 43.23
CA ASP A 101 -6.67 4.32 43.15
C ASP A 101 -5.43 3.52 43.60
N GLU A 102 -5.57 2.66 44.61
CA GLU A 102 -4.50 1.76 45.08
C GLU A 102 -4.13 0.69 44.04
N GLU A 103 -5.12 0.06 43.41
CA GLU A 103 -4.87 -0.93 42.34
C GLU A 103 -4.23 -0.28 41.12
N ALA A 104 -4.68 0.92 40.73
CA ALA A 104 -4.12 1.67 39.62
C ALA A 104 -2.65 2.03 39.87
N GLU A 105 -2.30 2.42 41.09
CA GLU A 105 -0.93 2.72 41.49
C GLU A 105 -0.03 1.48 41.43
N GLN A 106 -0.47 0.35 42.00
CA GLN A 106 0.29 -0.90 41.97
C GLN A 106 0.48 -1.44 40.55
N VAL A 107 -0.56 -1.36 39.73
CA VAL A 107 -0.50 -1.76 38.31
C VAL A 107 0.49 -0.86 37.56
N LEU A 108 0.43 0.46 37.76
CA LEU A 108 1.37 1.38 37.13
C LEU A 108 2.82 1.10 37.57
N GLN A 109 3.04 0.85 38.85
CA GLN A 109 4.37 0.53 39.40
C GLN A 109 4.93 -0.78 38.83
N LEU A 110 4.08 -1.80 38.67
CA LEU A 110 4.46 -3.05 38.00
C LEU A 110 4.83 -2.78 36.55
N MET A 111 3.96 -2.09 35.80
CA MET A 111 4.13 -1.83 34.37
C MET A 111 5.39 -1.02 34.05
N THR A 112 5.78 -0.13 34.95
CA THR A 112 6.95 0.74 34.82
C THR A 112 8.21 0.15 35.46
N SER A 113 8.19 -1.14 35.80
CA SER A 113 9.37 -1.87 36.23
C SER A 113 10.40 -2.02 35.09
N ARG A 114 11.64 -2.30 35.47
CA ARG A 114 12.78 -2.47 34.54
C ARG A 114 13.19 -3.94 34.51
N PRO A 115 12.63 -4.76 33.60
CA PRO A 115 12.94 -6.17 33.54
C PRO A 115 14.37 -6.43 33.01
N PRO A 116 14.95 -7.61 33.25
CA PRO A 116 16.20 -8.01 32.62
C PRO A 116 16.05 -8.13 31.09
N ALA A 117 17.14 -7.92 30.36
CA ALA A 117 17.21 -7.97 28.89
C ALA A 117 17.04 -9.41 28.35
N THR A 118 15.81 -9.90 28.46
CA THR A 118 15.36 -11.22 28.01
C THR A 118 14.17 -11.05 27.07
N PRO A 119 13.88 -12.02 26.18
CA PRO A 119 12.71 -11.95 25.30
C PRO A 119 11.37 -11.78 26.06
N ALA A 120 11.26 -12.40 27.24
CA ALA A 120 10.10 -12.22 28.12
C ALA A 120 10.00 -10.79 28.67
N GLY A 121 11.14 -10.18 29.04
CA GLY A 121 11.23 -8.78 29.45
C GLY A 121 10.82 -7.82 28.32
N VAL A 122 11.29 -8.05 27.09
CA VAL A 122 10.88 -7.27 25.91
C VAL A 122 9.37 -7.33 25.70
N ARG A 123 8.78 -8.53 25.77
CA ARG A 123 7.32 -8.73 25.63
C ARG A 123 6.54 -8.05 26.76
N PHE A 124 7.03 -8.14 28.00
CA PHE A 124 6.44 -7.46 29.14
C PHE A 124 6.39 -5.95 28.90
N VAL A 125 7.51 -5.33 28.52
CA VAL A 125 7.59 -3.89 28.22
C VAL A 125 6.62 -3.50 27.10
N SER A 126 6.53 -4.26 26.01
CA SER A 126 5.58 -3.97 24.92
C SER A 126 4.12 -4.05 25.38
N LEU A 127 3.74 -5.06 26.17
CA LEU A 127 2.39 -5.19 26.72
C LEU A 127 2.07 -4.04 27.68
N SER A 128 3.00 -3.70 28.58
CA SER A 128 2.87 -2.58 29.50
C SER A 128 2.67 -1.26 28.77
N PHE A 129 3.44 -1.03 27.69
CA PHE A 129 3.28 0.16 26.86
C PHE A 129 1.89 0.24 26.18
N CYS A 130 1.44 -0.84 25.54
CA CYS A 130 0.12 -0.88 24.89
C CYS A 130 -1.03 -0.75 25.89
N MET A 131 -0.87 -1.28 27.10
CA MET A 131 -1.85 -1.15 28.17
C MET A 131 -1.93 0.31 28.68
N LEU A 132 -0.80 1.03 28.82
CA LEU A 132 -0.81 2.47 29.15
C LEU A 132 -1.47 3.31 28.06
N LEU A 133 -1.29 2.94 26.79
CA LEU A 133 -1.97 3.57 25.66
C LEU A 133 -3.49 3.31 25.66
N ALA A 134 -3.91 2.08 25.96
CA ALA A 134 -5.33 1.71 25.99
C ALA A 134 -6.08 2.34 27.17
N PHE A 135 -5.44 2.38 28.34
CA PHE A 135 -6.07 2.77 29.61
C PHE A 135 -5.39 4.00 30.21
N SER A 136 -5.66 5.17 29.61
CA SER A 136 -5.15 6.45 30.09
C SER A 136 -5.61 6.80 31.52
N THR A 137 -6.63 6.10 32.05
CA THR A 137 -7.13 6.26 33.42
C THR A 137 -6.12 5.81 34.49
N LEU A 138 -5.15 4.95 34.13
CA LEU A 138 -4.07 4.53 35.02
C LEU A 138 -3.12 5.68 35.37
N VAL A 139 -3.16 6.78 34.59
CA VAL A 139 -2.36 7.98 34.82
C VAL A 139 -3.30 9.16 34.98
N SER A 140 -3.76 9.34 36.20
CA SER A 140 -4.68 10.41 36.59
C SER A 140 -4.01 11.51 37.40
N THR A 141 -2.91 11.21 38.10
CA THR A 141 -2.16 12.18 38.92
C THR A 141 -0.88 12.64 38.24
N PRO A 142 -0.37 13.85 38.55
CA PRO A 142 0.90 14.34 37.99
C PRO A 142 2.11 13.48 38.39
N GLU A 143 2.08 12.85 39.56
CA GLU A 143 3.14 11.95 40.03
C GLU A 143 3.21 10.66 39.19
N GLN A 144 2.04 10.07 38.91
CA GLN A 144 1.91 8.92 38.01
C GLN A 144 2.39 9.26 36.59
N GLU A 145 2.10 10.48 36.13
CA GLU A 145 2.54 10.95 34.82
C GLU A 145 4.07 11.10 34.75
N GLN A 146 4.67 11.71 35.77
CA GLN A 146 6.13 11.85 35.85
C GLN A 146 6.83 10.48 35.86
N LEU A 147 6.25 9.50 36.57
CA LEU A 147 6.76 8.14 36.62
C LEU A 147 6.67 7.44 35.25
N MET A 148 5.55 7.58 34.55
CA MET A 148 5.41 7.11 33.16
C MET A 148 6.43 7.77 32.22
N LEU A 149 6.61 9.09 32.31
CA LEU A 149 7.56 9.85 31.49
C LEU A 149 9.01 9.40 31.71
N MET A 150 9.39 9.19 32.97
CA MET A 150 10.70 8.66 33.33
C MET A 150 10.92 7.25 32.77
N TRP A 151 9.88 6.41 32.78
CA TRP A 151 9.93 5.06 32.23
C TRP A 151 10.03 5.05 30.70
N LEU A 152 9.23 5.87 30.00
CA LEU A 152 9.31 6.01 28.54
C LEU A 152 10.68 6.56 28.09
N SER A 153 11.22 7.53 28.83
CA SER A 153 12.57 8.05 28.58
C SER A 153 13.65 6.97 28.79
N TRP A 154 13.46 6.11 29.78
CA TRP A 154 14.33 4.94 30.00
C TRP A 154 14.23 3.93 28.85
N MET A 155 13.04 3.61 28.35
CA MET A 155 12.86 2.71 27.21
C MET A 155 13.63 3.16 25.98
N ILE A 156 13.58 4.47 25.66
CA ILE A 156 14.29 5.04 24.51
C ILE A 156 15.81 4.91 24.69
N LYS A 157 16.30 5.13 25.91
CA LYS A 157 17.74 5.06 26.19
C LYS A 157 18.28 3.63 26.12
N GLU A 158 17.49 2.66 26.58
CA GLU A 158 17.93 1.26 26.69
C GLU A 158 17.59 0.41 25.45
N GLU A 159 16.91 0.96 24.43
CA GLU A 159 16.50 0.20 23.24
C GLU A 159 17.67 -0.56 22.59
N ALA A 160 18.83 0.10 22.43
CA ALA A 160 20.02 -0.48 21.81
C ALA A 160 20.67 -1.59 22.68
N TYR A 161 20.57 -1.47 24.02
CA TYR A 161 21.07 -2.48 24.93
C TYR A 161 20.21 -3.75 24.90
N PHE A 162 18.89 -3.60 24.88
CA PHE A 162 17.96 -4.72 24.74
C PHE A 162 18.11 -5.42 23.39
N GLU A 163 18.31 -4.67 22.31
CA GLU A 163 18.51 -5.22 20.96
C GLU A 163 19.78 -6.06 20.86
N SER A 164 20.90 -5.57 21.43
CA SER A 164 22.19 -6.28 21.39
C SER A 164 22.24 -7.51 22.31
N THR A 165 21.57 -7.47 23.46
CA THR A 165 21.69 -8.51 24.49
C THR A 165 20.63 -9.61 24.39
N ALA A 166 19.39 -9.26 24.01
CA ALA A 166 18.28 -10.22 23.98
C ALA A 166 18.27 -11.11 22.73
N GLY A 167 19.06 -10.79 21.70
CA GLY A 167 19.11 -11.55 20.43
C GLY A 167 17.80 -11.53 19.64
N VAL A 168 16.84 -10.71 20.06
CA VAL A 168 15.57 -10.42 19.41
C VAL A 168 15.67 -8.97 18.93
N SER A 169 15.41 -8.71 17.65
CA SER A 169 15.24 -7.33 17.15
C SER A 169 14.22 -6.62 18.05
N ALA A 170 14.67 -5.67 18.87
CA ALA A 170 13.91 -5.16 20.00
C ALA A 170 12.60 -4.50 19.53
N SER A 171 11.45 -5.16 19.75
CA SER A 171 10.15 -4.75 19.21
C SER A 171 9.59 -3.45 19.81
N PHE A 172 10.01 -3.05 21.01
CA PHE A 172 9.41 -1.90 21.69
C PHE A 172 9.98 -0.54 21.23
N GLY A 173 11.25 -0.46 20.82
CA GLY A 173 11.84 0.79 20.30
C GLY A 173 11.20 1.18 18.96
N GLU A 174 11.08 0.21 18.06
CA GLU A 174 10.33 0.35 16.80
C GLU A 174 8.85 0.69 17.06
N MET A 175 8.21 0.05 18.04
CA MET A 175 6.83 0.34 18.43
C MET A 175 6.67 1.76 19.00
N LEU A 176 7.60 2.23 19.82
CA LEU A 176 7.60 3.60 20.36
C LEU A 176 7.72 4.63 19.23
N LEU A 177 8.66 4.43 18.31
CA LEU A 177 8.81 5.28 17.13
C LEU A 177 7.57 5.25 16.26
N LEU A 178 6.99 4.07 16.02
CA LEU A 178 5.78 3.90 15.23
C LEU A 178 4.58 4.64 15.86
N VAL A 179 4.39 4.54 17.17
CA VAL A 179 3.35 5.28 17.92
C VAL A 179 3.60 6.79 17.89
N ALA A 180 4.84 7.23 18.08
CA ALA A 180 5.20 8.64 17.94
C ALA A 180 4.85 9.16 16.54
N MET A 181 5.17 8.38 15.50
CA MET A 181 4.81 8.72 14.12
C MET A 181 3.30 8.78 13.89
N TYR A 182 2.53 7.87 14.48
CA TYR A 182 1.08 7.92 14.42
C TYR A 182 0.48 9.14 15.12
N PHE A 183 1.04 9.54 16.26
CA PHE A 183 0.60 10.73 16.97
C PHE A 183 0.89 12.01 16.17
N HIS A 184 2.08 12.12 15.58
CA HIS A 184 2.43 13.24 14.69
C HIS A 184 1.62 13.25 13.38
N SER A 185 1.20 12.07 12.89
CA SER A 185 0.33 11.94 11.70
C SER A 185 -1.17 11.97 11.99
N ASN A 186 -1.56 12.11 13.26
CA ASN A 186 -2.93 12.10 13.71
C ASN A 186 -3.71 10.83 13.27
N GLN A 187 -3.01 9.72 13.06
CA GLN A 187 -3.56 8.43 12.66
C GLN A 187 -3.92 7.61 13.91
N LEU A 188 -4.94 8.06 14.65
CA LEU A 188 -5.33 7.43 15.91
C LEU A 188 -5.87 6.00 15.72
N SER A 189 -6.54 5.71 14.60
CA SER A 189 -7.03 4.36 14.29
C SER A 189 -5.91 3.32 14.24
N ALA A 190 -4.79 3.65 13.61
CA ALA A 190 -3.66 2.75 13.49
C ALA A 190 -2.98 2.47 14.85
N ILE A 191 -3.03 3.43 15.79
CA ILE A 191 -2.61 3.20 17.19
C ILE A 191 -3.55 2.20 17.86
N ILE A 192 -4.86 2.36 17.67
CA ILE A 192 -5.86 1.46 18.25
C ILE A 192 -5.68 0.04 17.71
N ASP A 193 -5.47 -0.11 16.40
CA ASP A 193 -5.23 -1.41 15.77
C ASP A 193 -3.95 -2.07 16.28
N LEU A 194 -2.86 -1.30 16.40
CA LEU A 194 -1.58 -1.77 16.95
C LEU A 194 -1.74 -2.25 18.41
N VAL A 195 -2.43 -1.46 19.24
CA VAL A 195 -2.69 -1.79 20.64
C VAL A 195 -3.55 -3.06 20.74
N CYS A 196 -4.63 -3.16 19.96
CA CYS A 196 -5.49 -4.34 19.95
C CYS A 196 -4.76 -5.60 19.46
N SER A 197 -3.92 -5.47 18.42
CA SER A 197 -3.09 -6.57 17.92
C SER A 197 -2.05 -7.04 18.94
N THR A 198 -1.45 -6.11 19.69
CA THR A 198 -0.41 -6.44 20.68
C THR A 198 -1.00 -7.06 21.94
N LEU A 199 -2.16 -6.57 22.39
CA LEU A 199 -2.87 -7.11 23.55
C LEU A 199 -3.63 -8.41 23.22
N GLY A 200 -3.92 -8.67 21.94
CA GLY A 200 -4.72 -9.82 21.51
C GLY A 200 -6.21 -9.69 21.83
N MET A 201 -6.70 -8.47 22.05
CA MET A 201 -8.07 -8.16 22.43
C MET A 201 -8.60 -6.97 21.62
N LYS A 202 -9.87 -7.02 21.21
CA LYS A 202 -10.54 -5.86 20.58
C LYS A 202 -11.07 -4.94 21.68
N ILE A 203 -10.43 -3.79 21.85
CA ILE A 203 -10.78 -2.80 22.87
C ILE A 203 -11.22 -1.51 22.16
N VAL A 204 -12.33 -0.93 22.61
CA VAL A 204 -12.79 0.37 22.10
C VAL A 204 -12.08 1.49 22.87
N ILE A 205 -11.06 2.08 22.25
CA ILE A 205 -10.32 3.21 22.83
C ILE A 205 -10.90 4.51 22.27
N LYS A 206 -11.39 5.40 23.14
CA LYS A 206 -11.90 6.70 22.72
C LYS A 206 -10.74 7.60 22.25
N PRO A 207 -10.83 8.29 21.10
CA PRO A 207 -9.79 9.22 20.64
C PRO A 207 -9.45 10.32 21.65
N SER A 208 -10.43 10.75 22.45
CA SER A 208 -10.23 11.74 23.51
C SER A 208 -9.32 11.23 24.63
N SER A 209 -9.34 9.93 24.94
CA SER A 209 -8.46 9.32 25.95
C SER A 209 -6.98 9.35 25.54
N LEU A 210 -6.71 9.32 24.22
CA LEU A 210 -5.35 9.40 23.68
C LEU A 210 -4.80 10.83 23.61
N SER A 211 -5.61 11.87 23.86
CA SER A 211 -5.19 13.27 23.72
C SER A 211 -4.02 13.64 24.63
N ARG A 212 -4.03 13.17 25.88
CA ARG A 212 -2.93 13.42 26.83
C ARG A 212 -1.67 12.67 26.42
N MET A 213 -1.79 11.38 26.09
CA MET A 213 -0.69 10.55 25.60
C MET A 213 -0.07 11.14 24.32
N LYS A 214 -0.90 11.65 23.40
CA LYS A 214 -0.45 12.37 22.21
C LYS A 214 0.38 13.60 22.59
N THR A 215 -0.04 14.36 23.59
CA THR A 215 0.69 15.55 24.07
C THR A 215 2.06 15.15 24.61
N ILE A 216 2.10 14.16 25.50
CA ILE A 216 3.34 13.60 26.07
C ILE A 216 4.30 13.15 24.95
N PHE A 217 3.81 12.33 24.02
CA PHE A 217 4.64 11.81 22.93
C PHE A 217 5.12 12.89 21.97
N THR A 218 4.26 13.83 21.60
CA THR A 218 4.60 14.84 20.56
C THR A 218 5.36 16.04 21.10
N GLN A 219 5.24 16.36 22.39
CA GLN A 219 5.83 17.57 22.99
C GLN A 219 6.96 17.29 23.96
N GLU A 220 6.97 16.14 24.66
CA GLU A 220 7.95 15.89 25.73
C GLU A 220 8.97 14.82 25.33
N ILE A 221 8.50 13.69 24.81
CA ILE A 221 9.36 12.52 24.57
C ILE A 221 9.95 12.54 23.15
N PHE A 222 9.07 12.55 22.15
CA PHE A 222 9.42 12.50 20.74
C PHE A 222 8.99 13.80 20.07
N THR A 223 9.68 14.88 20.42
CA THR A 223 9.46 16.19 19.80
C THR A 223 9.58 16.12 18.28
N GLU A 224 8.89 17.03 17.57
CA GLU A 224 8.96 17.14 16.10
C GLU A 224 10.44 17.14 15.61
N GLN A 225 11.34 17.78 16.35
CA GLN A 225 12.77 17.81 16.05
C GLN A 225 13.44 16.44 16.14
N VAL A 226 13.24 15.70 17.24
CA VAL A 226 13.87 14.39 17.48
C VAL A 226 13.38 13.37 16.46
N VAL A 227 12.08 13.38 16.17
CA VAL A 227 11.45 12.50 15.18
C VAL A 227 11.97 12.80 13.77
N THR A 228 12.07 14.09 13.41
CA THR A 228 12.61 14.50 12.11
C THR A 228 14.06 14.05 11.93
N ALA A 229 14.89 14.13 12.98
CA ALA A 229 16.28 13.67 12.94
C ALA A 229 16.41 12.14 12.86
N HIS A 230 15.48 11.39 13.46
CA HIS A 230 15.43 9.92 13.33
C HIS A 230 14.90 9.47 11.96
N ALA A 231 13.97 10.21 11.38
CA ALA A 231 13.30 9.83 10.13
C ALA A 231 14.27 9.53 8.96
N VAL A 232 15.42 10.21 8.89
CA VAL A 232 16.45 9.96 7.85
C VAL A 232 17.16 8.61 8.04
N ARG A 233 17.23 8.11 9.28
CA ARG A 233 17.89 6.85 9.63
C ARG A 233 16.96 5.64 9.49
N VAL A 234 15.65 5.87 9.41
CA VAL A 234 14.66 4.79 9.21
C VAL A 234 14.92 4.14 7.84
N PRO A 235 15.11 2.81 7.76
CA PRO A 235 15.33 2.14 6.49
C PRO A 235 14.12 2.32 5.57
N VAL A 236 14.38 2.36 4.26
CA VAL A 236 13.33 2.35 3.25
C VAL A 236 12.60 1.00 3.26
N THR A 237 11.33 1.00 2.85
CA THR A 237 10.60 -0.24 2.64
C THR A 237 11.03 -0.88 1.33
N SER A 238 11.70 -2.03 1.40
CA SER A 238 12.06 -2.83 0.23
C SER A 238 10.82 -3.39 -0.48
N ASN A 239 10.84 -3.38 -1.81
CA ASN A 239 9.74 -3.81 -2.67
C ASN A 239 8.37 -3.21 -2.30
N LEU A 240 8.34 -1.90 -2.00
CA LEU A 240 7.12 -1.20 -1.63
C LEU A 240 6.05 -1.38 -2.72
N SER A 241 4.88 -1.91 -2.35
CA SER A 241 3.73 -2.07 -3.23
C SER A 241 2.42 -1.85 -2.46
N ALA A 242 1.30 -1.70 -3.17
CA ALA A 242 -0.03 -1.56 -2.58
C ALA A 242 -0.50 -2.81 -1.80
N ASN A 243 0.19 -3.94 -1.97
CA ASN A 243 -0.11 -5.18 -1.25
C ASN A 243 0.43 -5.16 0.19
N ILE A 244 1.38 -4.27 0.51
CA ILE A 244 1.91 -4.16 1.86
C ILE A 244 0.93 -3.33 2.69
N THR A 245 0.37 -3.95 3.72
CA THR A 245 -0.60 -3.33 4.63
C THR A 245 0.08 -2.80 5.89
N GLY A 246 -0.60 -1.90 6.60
CA GLY A 246 -0.09 -1.25 7.80
C GLY A 246 0.55 0.10 7.50
N PHE A 247 1.08 0.74 8.54
CA PHE A 247 1.72 2.04 8.40
C PHE A 247 3.21 1.87 8.15
N LEU A 248 3.57 2.16 6.92
CA LEU A 248 4.94 2.10 6.47
C LEU A 248 5.65 3.44 6.70
N PRO A 249 6.99 3.45 6.80
CA PRO A 249 7.81 4.67 6.87
C PRO A 249 7.39 5.78 5.90
N ILE A 250 6.91 5.42 4.69
CA ILE A 250 6.40 6.37 3.69
C ILE A 250 5.32 7.33 4.22
N HIS A 251 4.41 6.86 5.08
CA HIS A 251 3.31 7.65 5.64
C HIS A 251 3.84 8.67 6.65
N CYS A 252 4.81 8.24 7.46
CA CYS A 252 5.57 9.06 8.37
C CYS A 252 6.29 10.20 7.64
N ILE A 253 7.07 9.85 6.61
CA ILE A 253 7.86 10.81 5.85
C ILE A 253 6.95 11.79 5.11
N TYR A 254 5.85 11.30 4.53
CA TYR A 254 4.83 12.16 3.91
C TYR A 254 4.30 13.21 4.91
N GLN A 255 3.93 12.80 6.12
CA GLN A 255 3.41 13.72 7.12
C GLN A 255 4.45 14.74 7.58
N LEU A 256 5.69 14.32 7.83
CA LEU A 256 6.79 15.21 8.23
C LEU A 256 7.12 16.22 7.12
N LEU A 257 7.06 15.81 5.86
CA LEU A 257 7.18 16.72 4.72
C LEU A 257 6.00 17.68 4.64
N ARG A 258 4.77 17.19 4.84
CA ARG A 258 3.54 18.01 4.80
C ARG A 258 3.52 19.08 5.89
N SER A 259 3.99 18.76 7.09
CA SER A 259 4.13 19.67 8.23
C SER A 259 5.35 20.59 8.17
N ARG A 260 6.18 20.45 7.11
CA ARG A 260 7.43 21.20 6.89
C ARG A 260 8.50 20.96 7.98
N ALA A 261 8.42 19.85 8.71
CA ALA A 261 9.32 19.50 9.81
C ALA A 261 10.80 19.45 9.37
N PHE A 262 11.07 18.79 8.23
CA PHE A 262 12.41 18.70 7.63
C PHE A 262 13.03 20.08 7.34
N THR A 263 12.22 21.02 6.84
CA THR A 263 12.70 22.37 6.56
C THR A 263 12.93 23.15 7.85
N LYS A 264 12.00 23.09 8.81
CA LYS A 264 12.11 23.76 10.13
C LYS A 264 13.38 23.34 10.87
N HIS A 265 13.68 22.05 10.87
CA HIS A 265 14.81 21.48 11.62
C HIS A 265 16.09 21.29 10.79
N LYS A 266 16.12 21.78 9.54
CA LYS A 266 17.28 21.69 8.63
C LYS A 266 17.81 20.27 8.41
N VAL A 267 16.91 19.31 8.31
CA VAL A 267 17.23 17.90 8.01
C VAL A 267 16.90 17.59 6.55
N SER A 268 17.87 17.10 5.78
CA SER A 268 17.66 16.73 4.37
C SER A 268 17.15 15.29 4.23
N ILE A 269 16.07 15.08 3.49
CA ILE A 269 15.46 13.75 3.27
C ILE A 269 15.63 13.21 1.83
N LYS A 270 16.37 13.92 0.97
CA LYS A 270 16.56 13.59 -0.46
C LYS A 270 16.94 12.12 -0.68
N ASP A 271 17.97 11.64 -0.01
CA ASP A 271 18.55 10.32 -0.29
C ASP A 271 17.60 9.20 0.11
N TRP A 272 16.84 9.40 1.18
CA TRP A 272 15.77 8.49 1.59
C TRP A 272 14.66 8.42 0.51
N ILE A 273 14.20 9.57 0.00
CA ILE A 273 13.16 9.63 -1.05
C ILE A 273 13.64 8.94 -2.33
N TYR A 274 14.86 9.24 -2.78
CA TYR A 274 15.45 8.60 -3.97
C TYR A 274 15.53 7.09 -3.80
N THR A 275 16.04 6.62 -2.66
CA THR A 275 16.17 5.18 -2.38
C THR A 275 14.81 4.51 -2.29
N GLN A 276 13.80 5.14 -1.67
CA GLN A 276 12.45 4.60 -1.58
C GLN A 276 11.76 4.48 -2.95
N ILE A 277 11.98 5.44 -3.86
CA ILE A 277 11.48 5.37 -5.24
C ILE A 277 12.12 4.20 -6.00
N CYS A 278 13.42 3.93 -5.76
CA CYS A 278 14.13 2.81 -6.36
C CYS A 278 13.65 1.45 -5.83
N GLU A 279 13.24 1.39 -4.56
CA GLU A 279 12.73 0.19 -3.89
C GLU A 279 11.21 -0.04 -4.09
N THR A 280 10.57 0.68 -5.00
CA THR A 280 9.14 0.54 -5.28
C THR A 280 8.85 -0.47 -6.39
N THR A 281 7.78 -1.24 -6.24
CA THR A 281 7.30 -2.24 -7.20
C THR A 281 5.79 -2.08 -7.48
N THR A 282 5.29 -2.75 -8.50
CA THR A 282 3.84 -2.82 -8.76
C THR A 282 3.17 -3.91 -7.91
N PRO A 283 1.88 -3.75 -7.55
CA PRO A 283 1.01 -2.58 -7.76
C PRO A 283 1.46 -1.36 -6.95
N LEU A 284 1.24 -0.15 -7.47
CA LEU A 284 1.79 1.09 -6.93
C LEU A 284 1.09 1.50 -5.61
N HIS A 285 1.89 1.76 -4.57
CA HIS A 285 1.37 2.22 -3.29
C HIS A 285 0.73 3.62 -3.38
N GLN A 286 -0.48 3.78 -2.85
CA GLN A 286 -1.31 4.99 -3.00
C GLN A 286 -0.64 6.29 -2.50
N GLN A 287 0.22 6.18 -1.49
CA GLN A 287 0.91 7.33 -0.87
C GLN A 287 2.11 7.87 -1.68
N LEU A 288 2.58 7.17 -2.72
CA LEU A 288 3.79 7.55 -3.45
C LEU A 288 3.65 8.84 -4.25
N ILE A 289 2.55 8.99 -5.00
CA ILE A 289 2.29 10.19 -5.80
C ILE A 289 2.20 11.43 -4.89
N PRO A 290 1.36 11.44 -3.82
CA PRO A 290 1.31 12.57 -2.90
C PRO A 290 2.65 12.85 -2.19
N LEU A 291 3.45 11.81 -1.91
CA LEU A 291 4.77 11.99 -1.31
C LEU A 291 5.70 12.77 -2.25
N ILE A 292 5.75 12.40 -3.52
CA ILE A 292 6.56 13.07 -4.54
C ILE A 292 6.14 14.54 -4.66
N ASP A 293 4.82 14.81 -4.71
CA ASP A 293 4.29 16.18 -4.79
C ASP A 293 4.69 17.04 -3.60
N VAL A 294 4.55 16.54 -2.38
CA VAL A 294 4.92 17.29 -1.17
C VAL A 294 6.44 17.47 -1.10
N TYR A 295 7.22 16.49 -1.56
CA TYR A 295 8.67 16.62 -1.66
C TYR A 295 9.08 17.71 -2.66
N ILE A 296 8.49 17.77 -3.85
CA ILE A 296 8.72 18.85 -4.84
C ILE A 296 8.38 20.21 -4.23
N ASN A 297 7.22 20.32 -3.58
CA ASN A 297 6.81 21.54 -2.87
C ASN A 297 7.77 21.92 -1.72
N SER A 298 8.45 20.95 -1.11
CA SER A 298 9.47 21.20 -0.09
C SER A 298 10.76 21.83 -0.61
N ILE A 299 11.03 21.65 -1.91
CA ILE A 299 12.19 22.22 -2.60
C ILE A 299 11.87 23.63 -3.10
N ILE A 300 10.65 23.85 -3.62
CA ILE A 300 10.27 25.08 -4.33
C ILE A 300 9.69 26.15 -3.40
N THR A 301 8.96 25.75 -2.37
CA THR A 301 8.30 26.69 -1.45
C THR A 301 9.16 26.90 -0.19
N PRO A 302 9.48 28.16 0.19
CA PRO A 302 10.21 28.42 1.43
C PRO A 302 9.32 28.15 2.64
N ALA A 303 9.88 27.61 3.72
CA ALA A 303 9.10 27.31 4.92
C ALA A 303 8.71 28.55 5.73
N SER A 304 9.51 29.62 5.66
CA SER A 304 9.24 30.89 6.35
C SER A 304 10.01 32.04 5.71
N LYS A 305 9.56 33.27 5.92
CA LYS A 305 10.29 34.51 5.58
C LYS A 305 11.67 34.57 6.28
N SER A 306 11.82 33.90 7.43
CA SER A 306 13.05 33.86 8.22
C SER A 306 14.05 32.77 7.79
N SER A 307 13.62 31.77 7.01
CA SER A 307 14.47 30.69 6.48
C SER A 307 14.24 30.55 4.96
N PRO A 308 14.80 31.48 4.16
CA PRO A 308 14.55 31.53 2.72
C PRO A 308 15.25 30.42 1.93
N GLU A 309 16.16 29.65 2.53
CA GLU A 309 16.88 28.57 1.86
C GLU A 309 16.16 27.23 2.04
N ALA A 310 15.88 26.54 0.93
CA ALA A 310 15.31 25.20 0.94
C ALA A 310 16.33 24.19 1.47
N THR A 311 15.99 23.50 2.57
CA THR A 311 16.81 22.41 3.13
C THR A 311 16.92 21.22 2.18
N ASN A 312 15.83 20.89 1.50
CA ASN A 312 15.79 19.78 0.55
C ASN A 312 16.29 20.23 -0.82
N LYS A 313 17.14 19.42 -1.42
CA LYS A 313 17.68 19.63 -2.77
C LYS A 313 16.97 18.71 -3.77
N PRO A 314 16.86 19.12 -5.05
CA PRO A 314 16.42 18.23 -6.11
C PRO A 314 17.29 16.97 -6.22
N ILE A 315 16.72 15.89 -6.76
CA ILE A 315 17.47 14.70 -7.14
C ILE A 315 18.47 15.08 -8.24
N THR A 316 19.70 14.60 -8.16
CA THR A 316 20.74 15.02 -9.11
C THR A 316 20.57 14.37 -10.48
N GLU A 317 21.02 15.05 -11.55
CA GLU A 317 20.97 14.49 -12.91
C GLU A 317 21.70 13.14 -13.02
N GLN A 318 22.81 12.98 -12.30
CA GLN A 318 23.58 11.73 -12.29
C GLN A 318 22.79 10.58 -11.66
N GLU A 319 22.06 10.82 -10.57
CA GLU A 319 21.20 9.83 -9.92
C GLU A 319 20.04 9.40 -10.81
N ILE A 320 19.48 10.36 -11.56
CA ILE A 320 18.41 10.12 -12.53
C ILE A 320 18.95 9.30 -13.70
N LEU A 321 20.06 9.71 -14.30
CA LEU A 321 20.69 9.01 -15.43
C LEU A 321 21.08 7.57 -15.08
N LYS A 322 21.57 7.29 -13.87
CA LYS A 322 21.87 5.92 -13.43
C LYS A 322 20.69 4.96 -13.58
N VAL A 323 19.46 5.44 -13.38
CA VAL A 323 18.24 4.62 -13.50
C VAL A 323 17.82 4.42 -14.96
N PHE A 324 18.06 5.42 -15.82
CA PHE A 324 17.73 5.35 -17.25
C PHE A 324 18.81 4.67 -18.10
N GLN A 325 20.06 4.64 -17.66
CA GLN A 325 21.21 4.02 -18.34
C GLN A 325 21.39 2.52 -18.00
N GLY A 326 20.36 1.85 -17.50
CA GLY A 326 20.42 0.47 -16.98
C GLY A 326 21.20 -0.50 -17.87
N HIS A 327 22.28 -1.07 -17.30
CA HIS A 327 23.27 -1.92 -17.96
C HIS A 327 22.65 -3.07 -18.75
N ALA A 328 23.12 -3.26 -19.99
CA ALA A 328 22.71 -4.27 -20.96
C ALA A 328 23.11 -5.72 -20.61
N GLY A 329 23.14 -6.09 -19.33
CA GLY A 329 23.51 -7.42 -18.89
C GLY A 329 23.26 -7.60 -17.40
N GLU A 330 22.11 -8.20 -17.05
CA GLU A 330 21.92 -9.20 -15.98
C GLU A 330 20.43 -9.30 -15.59
N ASN A 331 19.93 -10.54 -15.62
CA ASN A 331 18.64 -11.05 -15.11
C ASN A 331 17.39 -10.24 -15.51
N PHE A 332 16.90 -10.54 -16.72
CA PHE A 332 16.04 -9.69 -17.53
C PHE A 332 14.52 -9.67 -17.21
N ARG A 333 13.92 -10.58 -16.44
CA ARG A 333 12.44 -10.63 -16.37
C ARG A 333 11.83 -10.08 -15.08
N GLN A 334 12.39 -10.38 -13.92
CA GLN A 334 11.83 -9.94 -12.63
C GLN A 334 12.28 -8.52 -12.25
N ASN A 335 13.50 -8.13 -12.67
CA ASN A 335 14.04 -6.78 -12.49
C ASN A 335 13.55 -5.76 -13.52
N GLN A 336 12.84 -6.17 -14.58
CA GLN A 336 12.34 -5.21 -15.58
C GLN A 336 11.17 -4.39 -15.06
N CYS A 337 10.20 -5.02 -14.38
CA CYS A 337 9.00 -4.34 -13.91
C CYS A 337 9.30 -3.33 -12.79
N SER A 338 10.17 -3.69 -11.83
CA SER A 338 10.65 -2.77 -10.80
C SER A 338 11.43 -1.60 -11.41
N LYS A 339 12.35 -1.87 -12.35
CA LYS A 339 13.09 -0.81 -13.08
C LYS A 339 12.16 0.14 -13.84
N ILE A 340 11.14 -0.37 -14.53
CA ILE A 340 10.15 0.45 -15.27
C ILE A 340 9.34 1.31 -14.30
N THR A 341 8.93 0.75 -13.15
CA THR A 341 8.20 1.50 -12.13
C THR A 341 9.02 2.66 -11.58
N THR A 342 10.29 2.43 -11.25
CA THR A 342 11.22 3.49 -10.83
C THR A 342 11.41 4.53 -11.93
N GLN A 343 11.60 4.12 -13.18
CA GLN A 343 11.73 5.01 -14.34
C GLN A 343 10.48 5.90 -14.52
N LEU A 344 9.28 5.32 -14.35
CA LEU A 344 8.02 6.06 -14.43
C LEU A 344 7.85 7.05 -13.27
N LEU A 345 8.20 6.66 -12.05
CA LEU A 345 8.14 7.55 -10.88
C LEU A 345 9.14 8.71 -10.97
N LEU A 346 10.35 8.45 -11.47
CA LEU A 346 11.34 9.50 -11.73
C LEU A 346 10.93 10.40 -12.89
N LEU A 347 10.33 9.86 -13.94
CA LEU A 347 9.74 10.66 -15.01
C LEU A 347 8.63 11.56 -14.48
N TYR A 348 7.75 11.02 -13.64
CA TYR A 348 6.69 11.80 -12.98
C TYR A 348 7.28 12.91 -12.11
N TYR A 349 8.28 12.59 -11.27
CA TYR A 349 8.98 13.59 -10.46
C TYR A 349 9.59 14.72 -11.32
N LEU A 350 10.28 14.37 -12.41
CA LEU A 350 10.89 15.34 -13.33
C LEU A 350 9.85 16.29 -13.94
N LEU A 351 8.79 15.73 -14.53
CA LEU A 351 7.75 16.51 -15.20
C LEU A 351 6.97 17.38 -14.21
N SER A 352 6.63 16.85 -13.03
CA SER A 352 5.96 17.60 -11.97
C SER A 352 6.86 18.70 -11.39
N TYR A 353 8.17 18.47 -11.30
CA TYR A 353 9.13 19.47 -10.84
C TYR A 353 9.23 20.65 -11.82
N GLU A 354 9.33 20.38 -13.13
CA GLU A 354 9.33 21.44 -14.16
C GLU A 354 8.01 22.23 -14.18
N GLU A 355 6.86 21.55 -14.08
CA GLU A 355 5.54 22.22 -13.96
C GLU A 355 5.50 23.12 -12.72
N ALA A 356 6.00 22.63 -11.58
CA ALA A 356 6.03 23.38 -10.34
C ALA A 356 7.01 24.56 -10.35
N LEU A 357 8.15 24.46 -11.06
CA LEU A 357 9.07 25.58 -11.28
C LEU A 357 8.40 26.70 -12.08
N LEU A 358 7.69 26.36 -13.15
CA LEU A 358 6.96 27.31 -13.99
C LEU A 358 5.82 27.99 -13.21
N ALA A 359 5.02 27.19 -12.50
CA ALA A 359 3.90 27.68 -11.70
C ALA A 359 4.34 28.65 -10.57
N ASN A 360 5.51 28.41 -9.96
CA ASN A 360 6.04 29.20 -8.84
C ASN A 360 7.09 30.25 -9.25
N SER A 361 7.18 30.60 -10.54
CA SER A 361 8.15 31.58 -11.05
C SER A 361 8.21 32.90 -10.26
N LYS A 362 7.07 33.41 -9.78
CA LYS A 362 6.99 34.64 -8.98
C LYS A 362 7.60 34.51 -7.59
N THR A 363 7.33 33.41 -6.88
CA THR A 363 7.89 33.14 -5.54
C THR A 363 9.38 32.83 -5.61
N LEU A 364 9.81 32.13 -6.66
CA LEU A 364 11.21 31.83 -6.94
C LEU A 364 12.04 33.08 -7.24
N ALA A 365 11.45 34.13 -7.82
CA ALA A 365 12.15 35.39 -8.08
C ALA A 365 12.66 36.06 -6.80
N ALA A 366 11.98 35.85 -5.67
CA ALA A 366 12.34 36.39 -4.36
C ALA A 366 13.34 35.53 -3.57
N MET A 367 13.66 34.32 -4.03
CA MET A 367 14.64 33.44 -3.38
C MET A 367 16.07 33.84 -3.74
N GLN A 368 16.96 33.86 -2.74
CA GLN A 368 18.40 34.10 -2.97
C GLN A 368 19.07 32.95 -3.73
N ARG A 369 18.62 31.71 -3.52
CA ARG A 369 19.14 30.52 -4.20
C ARG A 369 18.02 29.83 -4.96
N LYS A 370 17.98 30.05 -6.27
CA LYS A 370 16.93 29.50 -7.13
C LYS A 370 17.18 28.01 -7.41
N PRO A 371 16.19 27.12 -7.22
CA PRO A 371 16.25 25.79 -7.78
C PRO A 371 16.40 25.89 -9.30
N LYS A 372 17.30 25.09 -9.86
CA LYS A 372 17.58 25.08 -11.30
C LYS A 372 16.65 24.07 -11.98
N SER A 373 16.21 24.42 -13.18
CA SER A 373 15.60 23.47 -14.13
C SER A 373 16.66 22.48 -14.60
N TYR A 374 16.22 21.29 -14.98
CA TYR A 374 17.09 20.24 -15.49
C TYR A 374 17.64 20.58 -16.89
N SER A 375 18.83 20.06 -17.21
CA SER A 375 19.44 20.31 -18.51
C SER A 375 18.62 19.71 -19.66
N SER A 376 18.60 20.39 -20.82
CA SER A 376 17.94 19.86 -22.03
C SER A 376 18.55 18.53 -22.47
N LEU A 377 19.87 18.38 -22.30
CA LEU A 377 20.62 17.15 -22.55
C LEU A 377 20.10 15.95 -21.75
N LEU A 378 19.74 16.16 -20.47
CA LEU A 378 19.12 15.12 -19.66
C LEU A 378 17.76 14.73 -20.25
N MET A 379 16.92 15.72 -20.54
CA MET A 379 15.57 15.46 -21.04
C MET A 379 15.55 14.81 -22.44
N ASP A 380 16.58 15.03 -23.25
CA ASP A 380 16.75 14.37 -24.56
C ASP A 380 17.16 12.89 -24.42
N GLN A 381 17.90 12.53 -23.36
CA GLN A 381 18.31 11.14 -23.10
C GLN A 381 17.19 10.25 -22.57
N ILE A 382 16.15 10.84 -21.97
CA ILE A 382 15.05 10.08 -21.36
C ILE A 382 14.02 9.71 -22.44
N PRO A 383 13.73 8.40 -22.64
CA PRO A 383 12.79 7.96 -23.66
C PRO A 383 11.34 8.11 -23.16
N ILE A 384 10.86 9.36 -23.06
CA ILE A 384 9.55 9.70 -22.47
C ILE A 384 8.41 8.92 -23.14
N LYS A 385 8.34 8.93 -24.48
CA LYS A 385 7.25 8.29 -25.23
C LYS A 385 7.20 6.78 -25.00
N PHE A 386 8.36 6.10 -25.03
CA PHE A 386 8.49 4.69 -24.66
C PHE A 386 7.95 4.41 -23.25
N LEU A 387 8.32 5.21 -22.25
CA LEU A 387 7.90 5.00 -20.87
C LEU A 387 6.37 5.15 -20.72
N ILE A 388 5.77 6.16 -21.33
CA ILE A 388 4.31 6.36 -21.29
C ILE A 388 3.57 5.15 -21.88
N ARG A 389 4.12 4.53 -22.93
CA ARG A 389 3.55 3.31 -23.53
C ARG A 389 3.65 2.10 -22.62
N GLN A 390 4.79 1.92 -21.96
CA GLN A 390 4.92 0.87 -20.94
C GLN A 390 3.91 1.10 -19.80
N ALA A 391 3.68 2.35 -19.40
CA ALA A 391 2.66 2.69 -18.41
C ALA A 391 1.23 2.41 -18.90
N GLN A 392 0.94 2.60 -20.18
CA GLN A 392 -0.36 2.27 -20.77
C GLN A 392 -0.65 0.76 -20.69
N GLY A 393 0.36 -0.09 -20.88
CA GLY A 393 0.22 -1.54 -20.70
C GLY A 393 0.00 -1.99 -19.24
N LEU A 394 0.39 -1.16 -18.27
CA LEU A 394 0.35 -1.46 -16.83
C LEU A 394 -0.71 -0.65 -16.06
N GLN A 395 -1.73 -0.13 -16.74
CA GLN A 395 -2.72 0.79 -16.15
C GLN A 395 -3.38 0.29 -14.86
N GLN A 396 -3.71 -0.99 -14.78
CA GLN A 396 -4.37 -1.58 -13.61
C GLN A 396 -3.47 -1.56 -12.36
N GLU A 397 -2.15 -1.67 -12.55
CA GLU A 397 -1.19 -1.77 -11.46
C GLU A 397 -0.61 -0.42 -11.04
N LEU A 398 -0.57 0.56 -11.94
CA LEU A 398 0.01 1.88 -11.71
C LEU A 398 -0.95 2.89 -11.08
N GLY A 399 -2.22 2.52 -10.92
CA GLY A 399 -3.26 3.39 -10.36
C GLY A 399 -3.35 4.73 -11.10
N GLY A 400 -3.27 5.84 -10.36
CA GLY A 400 -3.34 7.21 -10.91
C GLY A 400 -2.06 7.73 -11.58
N LEU A 401 -0.97 6.95 -11.62
CA LEU A 401 0.30 7.45 -12.15
C LEU A 401 0.25 7.69 -13.67
N HIS A 402 -0.35 6.75 -14.42
CA HIS A 402 -0.46 6.87 -15.88
C HIS A 402 -1.25 8.11 -16.30
N SER A 403 -2.39 8.37 -15.66
CA SER A 403 -3.22 9.55 -15.96
C SER A 403 -2.51 10.85 -15.62
N ALA A 404 -1.79 10.90 -14.49
CA ALA A 404 -0.99 12.06 -14.10
C ALA A 404 0.17 12.31 -15.09
N LEU A 405 0.87 11.26 -15.52
CA LEU A 405 1.93 11.35 -16.53
C LEU A 405 1.41 11.80 -17.89
N LEU A 406 0.26 11.29 -18.35
CA LEU A 406 -0.34 11.68 -19.62
C LEU A 406 -0.78 13.16 -19.60
N ARG A 407 -1.34 13.62 -18.47
CA ARG A 407 -1.66 15.04 -18.27
C ARG A 407 -0.41 15.91 -18.39
N LEU A 408 0.67 15.54 -17.70
CA LEU A 408 1.94 16.26 -17.71
C LEU A 408 2.60 16.25 -19.10
N LEU A 409 2.47 15.15 -19.84
CA LEU A 409 2.96 15.05 -21.21
C LEU A 409 2.21 16.02 -22.14
N ALA A 410 0.88 16.03 -22.05
CA ALA A 410 0.04 16.88 -22.90
C ALA A 410 0.30 18.38 -22.67
N THR A 411 0.65 18.79 -21.45
CA THR A 411 0.95 20.18 -21.13
C THR A 411 2.39 20.56 -21.47
N ASN A 412 3.38 19.73 -21.12
CA ASN A 412 4.80 20.08 -21.24
C ASN A 412 5.40 19.70 -22.60
N TYR A 413 4.88 18.68 -23.27
CA TYR A 413 5.40 18.12 -24.53
C TYR A 413 4.29 17.90 -25.56
N PRO A 414 3.56 18.94 -26.00
CA PRO A 414 2.45 18.78 -26.95
C PRO A 414 2.87 18.17 -28.30
N HIS A 415 4.12 18.41 -28.72
CA HIS A 415 4.70 17.81 -29.92
C HIS A 415 4.85 16.28 -29.84
N LEU A 416 4.87 15.69 -28.65
CA LEU A 416 4.89 14.23 -28.49
C LEU A 416 3.48 13.63 -28.50
N CYS A 417 2.43 14.44 -28.43
CA CYS A 417 1.02 14.03 -28.41
C CYS A 417 0.33 14.17 -29.78
N ILE A 418 1.10 14.20 -30.87
CA ILE A 418 0.56 14.24 -32.23
C ILE A 418 -0.19 12.93 -32.51
N VAL A 419 -1.46 13.03 -32.86
CA VAL A 419 -2.35 11.86 -33.02
C VAL A 419 -1.83 10.88 -34.08
N ASP A 420 -1.34 11.39 -35.20
CA ASP A 420 -0.81 10.58 -36.31
C ASP A 420 0.35 9.68 -35.85
N ASP A 421 1.17 10.15 -34.91
CA ASP A 421 2.33 9.41 -34.40
C ASP A 421 1.97 8.32 -33.37
N TRP A 422 0.72 8.31 -32.89
CA TRP A 422 0.20 7.32 -31.94
C TRP A 422 -0.77 6.35 -32.61
N ILE A 423 -1.55 6.80 -33.60
CA ILE A 423 -2.57 5.99 -34.28
C ILE A 423 -1.96 4.92 -35.21
N CYS A 424 -0.73 5.12 -35.70
CA CYS A 424 -0.05 4.16 -36.58
C CYS A 424 0.16 2.76 -35.97
N GLU A 425 -0.10 2.59 -34.68
CA GLU A 425 0.11 1.32 -33.96
C GLU A 425 -1.17 0.59 -33.61
N GLU A 426 -2.33 1.20 -33.86
CA GLU A 426 -3.61 0.51 -33.69
C GLU A 426 -3.67 -0.68 -34.67
N GLU A 427 -3.89 -1.88 -34.13
CA GLU A 427 -3.90 -3.11 -34.93
C GLU A 427 -5.10 -3.09 -35.88
N ILE A 428 -4.86 -2.86 -37.18
CA ILE A 428 -5.92 -2.82 -38.18
C ILE A 428 -6.53 -4.21 -38.41
N THR A 429 -5.72 -5.27 -38.37
CA THR A 429 -6.14 -6.66 -38.67
C THR A 429 -5.42 -7.75 -37.86
N GLY A 430 -4.53 -7.40 -36.94
CA GLY A 430 -3.69 -8.36 -36.18
C GLY A 430 -2.62 -9.11 -37.00
N THR A 431 -2.47 -8.79 -38.29
CA THR A 431 -1.57 -9.49 -39.23
C THR A 431 -0.09 -9.38 -38.85
N ASP A 432 0.36 -8.23 -38.34
CA ASP A 432 1.77 -8.01 -38.00
C ASP A 432 2.24 -8.89 -36.81
N ALA A 433 1.40 -9.05 -35.79
CA ALA A 433 1.69 -9.93 -34.66
C ALA A 433 1.77 -11.41 -35.09
N LEU A 434 0.92 -11.82 -36.05
CA LEU A 434 0.95 -13.16 -36.63
C LEU A 434 2.23 -13.39 -37.45
N LEU A 435 2.58 -12.46 -38.36
CA LEU A 435 3.79 -12.55 -39.17
C LEU A 435 5.04 -12.62 -38.28
N ARG A 436 5.08 -11.84 -37.20
CA ARG A 436 6.17 -11.91 -36.24
C ARG A 436 6.27 -13.30 -35.60
N ARG A 437 5.16 -13.87 -35.12
CA ARG A 437 5.15 -15.22 -34.52
C ARG A 437 5.57 -16.31 -35.50
N MET A 438 5.20 -16.19 -36.78
CA MET A 438 5.50 -17.18 -37.80
C MET A 438 6.94 -17.08 -38.33
N LEU A 439 7.48 -15.87 -38.47
CA LEU A 439 8.78 -15.62 -39.11
C LEU A 439 9.93 -15.50 -38.09
N MET A 440 9.66 -15.06 -36.86
CA MET A 440 10.64 -15.03 -35.76
C MET A 440 10.61 -16.35 -34.99
N THR A 441 11.15 -17.40 -35.59
CA THR A 441 11.38 -18.70 -34.92
C THR A 441 12.75 -18.71 -34.22
N HIS A 442 13.02 -19.68 -33.33
CA HIS A 442 14.33 -19.83 -32.67
C HIS A 442 15.51 -20.01 -33.63
N SER A 443 15.25 -20.32 -34.91
CA SER A 443 16.23 -20.42 -35.99
C SER A 443 16.40 -19.14 -36.83
N ALA A 444 15.65 -18.07 -36.53
CA ALA A 444 15.79 -16.80 -37.23
C ALA A 444 17.17 -16.17 -36.93
N LYS A 445 17.86 -15.71 -37.98
CA LYS A 445 19.17 -15.05 -37.83
C LYS A 445 19.00 -13.76 -37.04
N SER A 446 19.60 -13.67 -35.85
CA SER A 446 19.73 -12.40 -35.15
C SER A 446 20.82 -11.56 -35.84
N HIS A 447 20.43 -10.38 -36.31
CA HIS A 447 21.36 -9.45 -36.92
C HIS A 447 21.86 -8.47 -35.87
N SER A 448 23.17 -8.25 -35.76
CA SER A 448 23.69 -7.23 -34.84
C SER A 448 23.75 -5.84 -35.49
N PRO A 449 23.74 -4.73 -34.73
CA PRO A 449 23.92 -3.39 -35.29
C PRO A 449 25.21 -3.24 -36.12
N LYS A 450 26.28 -3.95 -35.73
CA LYS A 450 27.54 -4.00 -36.48
C LYS A 450 27.37 -4.64 -37.87
N GLN A 451 26.65 -5.75 -37.95
CA GLN A 451 26.35 -6.40 -39.23
C GLN A 451 25.50 -5.52 -40.15
N LEU A 452 24.58 -4.72 -39.58
CA LEU A 452 23.82 -3.74 -40.35
C LEU A 452 24.75 -2.63 -40.88
N GLN A 453 25.66 -2.12 -40.05
CA GLN A 453 26.65 -1.11 -40.46
C GLN A 453 27.55 -1.63 -41.58
N ASP A 454 28.06 -2.86 -41.46
CA ASP A 454 28.89 -3.50 -42.49
C ASP A 454 28.13 -3.66 -43.82
N ALA A 455 26.83 -4.02 -43.73
CA ALA A 455 25.98 -4.12 -44.91
C ALA A 455 25.76 -2.76 -45.59
N PHE A 456 25.57 -1.67 -44.83
CA PHE A 456 25.47 -0.32 -45.38
C PHE A 456 26.76 0.14 -46.07
N LEU A 457 27.94 -0.25 -45.58
CA LEU A 457 29.21 0.05 -46.25
C LEU A 457 29.32 -0.63 -47.64
N GLN A 458 28.67 -1.79 -47.81
CA GLN A 458 28.66 -2.53 -49.07
C GLN A 458 27.50 -2.16 -50.01
N LEU A 459 26.74 -1.11 -49.68
CA LEU A 459 25.49 -0.75 -50.37
C LEU A 459 25.66 -0.52 -51.88
N GLN A 460 26.79 0.04 -52.33
CA GLN A 460 27.06 0.22 -53.77
C GLN A 460 27.30 -1.09 -54.54
N SER A 461 27.67 -2.16 -53.83
CA SER A 461 28.04 -3.46 -54.43
C SER A 461 26.96 -4.52 -54.28
N ASN A 462 26.18 -4.50 -53.19
CA ASN A 462 25.19 -5.53 -52.90
C ASN A 462 23.98 -4.96 -52.12
N HIS A 463 22.88 -4.69 -52.82
CA HIS A 463 21.63 -4.23 -52.21
C HIS A 463 20.84 -5.36 -51.50
N THR A 464 21.09 -6.63 -51.83
CA THR A 464 20.29 -7.77 -51.36
C THR A 464 20.51 -8.04 -49.88
N GLN A 465 21.75 -7.95 -49.41
CA GLN A 465 22.09 -8.21 -48.01
C GLN A 465 21.49 -7.16 -47.06
N VAL A 466 21.59 -5.88 -47.41
CA VAL A 466 20.97 -4.78 -46.65
C VAL A 466 19.45 -4.96 -46.61
N MET A 467 18.83 -5.31 -47.73
CA MET A 467 17.40 -5.50 -47.81
C MET A 467 16.90 -6.65 -46.91
N GLN A 468 17.60 -7.79 -46.91
CA GLN A 468 17.24 -8.93 -46.06
C GLN A 468 17.30 -8.58 -44.56
N ILE A 469 18.33 -7.84 -44.16
CA ILE A 469 18.47 -7.40 -42.76
C ILE A 469 17.34 -6.41 -42.42
N LEU A 470 17.10 -5.40 -43.25
CA LEU A 470 16.05 -4.40 -42.99
C LEU A 470 14.64 -5.02 -42.96
N GLU A 471 14.32 -5.96 -43.84
CA GLU A 471 13.03 -6.67 -43.81
C GLU A 471 12.87 -7.47 -42.52
N HIS A 472 13.92 -8.15 -42.06
CA HIS A 472 13.89 -8.83 -40.77
C HIS A 472 13.67 -7.85 -39.61
N LEU A 473 14.31 -6.68 -39.62
CA LEU A 473 14.12 -5.65 -38.60
C LEU A 473 12.67 -5.14 -38.54
N THR A 474 11.94 -5.08 -39.66
CA THR A 474 10.53 -4.63 -39.65
C THR A 474 9.57 -5.51 -38.85
N LEU A 475 10.00 -6.72 -38.49
CA LEU A 475 9.24 -7.67 -37.67
C LEU A 475 9.52 -7.52 -36.16
N LEU A 476 10.50 -6.70 -35.77
CA LEU A 476 10.86 -6.48 -34.37
C LEU A 476 9.87 -5.53 -33.65
N CYS A 477 9.84 -5.60 -32.32
CA CYS A 477 9.18 -4.59 -31.49
C CYS A 477 9.90 -3.24 -31.66
N ALA A 478 9.18 -2.14 -31.50
CA ALA A 478 9.78 -0.81 -31.45
C ALA A 478 10.90 -0.69 -30.39
N SER A 479 10.75 -1.37 -29.24
CA SER A 479 11.78 -1.44 -28.19
C SER A 479 13.08 -2.12 -28.65
N ASP A 480 12.98 -3.19 -29.43
CA ASP A 480 14.13 -3.97 -29.90
C ASP A 480 14.85 -3.27 -31.07
N LEU A 481 14.21 -2.28 -31.69
CA LEU A 481 14.78 -1.46 -32.77
C LEU A 481 15.72 -0.36 -32.26
N ILE A 482 15.66 -0.01 -30.97
CA ILE A 482 16.45 1.09 -30.37
C ILE A 482 17.96 0.98 -30.67
N PRO A 483 18.62 -0.20 -30.54
CA PRO A 483 20.06 -0.32 -30.81
C PRO A 483 20.46 -0.10 -32.29
N TYR A 484 19.52 -0.15 -33.23
CA TYR A 484 19.78 0.02 -34.66
C TYR A 484 19.57 1.46 -35.13
N ALA A 485 18.97 2.33 -34.31
CA ALA A 485 18.62 3.68 -34.71
C ALA A 485 19.85 4.51 -35.13
N GLU A 486 20.94 4.44 -34.38
CA GLU A 486 22.19 5.17 -34.70
C GLU A 486 22.78 4.74 -36.05
N VAL A 487 22.71 3.44 -36.35
CA VAL A 487 23.19 2.89 -37.63
C VAL A 487 22.28 3.34 -38.77
N LEU A 488 20.96 3.37 -38.55
CA LEU A 488 20.01 3.83 -39.58
C LEU A 488 20.19 5.33 -39.88
N THR A 489 20.31 6.17 -38.86
CA THR A 489 20.45 7.63 -39.03
C THR A 489 21.78 8.01 -39.68
N ALA A 490 22.89 7.39 -39.26
CA ALA A 490 24.22 7.66 -39.82
C ALA A 490 24.30 7.36 -41.33
N ASN A 491 23.55 6.37 -41.82
CA ASN A 491 23.61 5.91 -43.20
C ASN A 491 22.44 6.43 -44.08
N MET A 492 21.50 7.21 -43.54
CA MET A 492 20.35 7.74 -44.32
C MET A 492 20.74 8.57 -45.53
N SER A 493 21.81 9.38 -45.42
CA SER A 493 22.30 10.21 -46.53
C SER A 493 22.80 9.36 -47.71
N GLN A 494 23.36 8.19 -47.44
CA GLN A 494 23.87 7.27 -48.46
C GLN A 494 22.74 6.59 -49.27
N LEU A 495 21.52 6.56 -48.71
CA LEU A 495 20.36 5.97 -49.35
C LEU A 495 19.76 6.85 -50.46
N LEU A 496 20.13 8.12 -50.52
CA LEU A 496 19.64 9.08 -51.52
C LEU A 496 20.40 9.00 -52.86
N ASN A 497 21.33 8.05 -53.00
CA ASN A 497 22.06 7.83 -54.25
C ASN A 497 21.16 7.26 -55.37
N VAL A 498 21.43 7.64 -56.62
CA VAL A 498 20.58 7.36 -57.79
C VAL A 498 20.33 5.87 -58.07
N SER A 499 21.18 4.97 -57.54
CA SER A 499 21.12 3.52 -57.76
C SER A 499 20.29 2.74 -56.74
N VAL A 500 19.67 3.40 -55.74
CA VAL A 500 18.98 2.71 -54.64
C VAL A 500 17.55 2.33 -55.00
N ALA A 501 17.17 1.08 -54.73
CA ALA A 501 15.84 0.57 -55.01
C ALA A 501 14.77 1.23 -54.11
N ARG A 502 13.62 1.60 -54.69
CA ARG A 502 12.48 2.21 -53.97
C ARG A 502 12.01 1.39 -52.76
N ARG A 503 12.06 0.06 -52.84
CA ARG A 503 11.64 -0.85 -51.75
C ARG A 503 12.48 -0.65 -50.50
N LEU A 504 13.78 -0.34 -50.65
CA LEU A 504 14.70 -0.10 -49.54
C LEU A 504 14.37 1.23 -48.84
N LEU A 505 14.05 2.28 -49.60
CA LEU A 505 13.57 3.55 -49.02
C LEU A 505 12.25 3.37 -48.26
N GLN A 506 11.34 2.54 -48.79
CA GLN A 506 10.07 2.23 -48.13
C GLN A 506 10.25 1.46 -46.82
N THR A 507 11.16 0.48 -46.77
CA THR A 507 11.43 -0.27 -45.54
C THR A 507 12.13 0.59 -44.49
N VAL A 508 13.09 1.43 -44.88
CA VAL A 508 13.73 2.38 -43.95
C VAL A 508 12.72 3.39 -43.43
N ASN A 509 11.82 3.91 -44.28
CA ASN A 509 10.74 4.79 -43.83
C ASN A 509 9.81 4.06 -42.84
N LYS A 510 9.44 2.79 -43.10
CA LYS A 510 8.63 2.00 -42.16
C LYS A 510 9.33 1.84 -40.81
N LEU A 511 10.62 1.50 -40.80
CA LEU A 511 11.42 1.40 -39.58
C LEU A 511 11.53 2.74 -38.84
N TRP A 512 11.69 3.84 -39.58
CA TRP A 512 11.72 5.18 -39.00
C TRP A 512 10.41 5.54 -38.31
N MET A 513 9.27 5.26 -38.97
CA MET A 513 7.95 5.47 -38.35
C MET A 513 7.79 4.64 -37.07
N THR A 514 8.25 3.37 -37.06
CA THR A 514 8.25 2.53 -35.85
C THR A 514 9.21 3.03 -34.76
N LEU A 515 10.33 3.66 -35.11
CA LEU A 515 11.24 4.26 -34.13
C LEU A 515 10.71 5.58 -33.55
N ASN A 516 10.02 6.38 -34.38
CA ASN A 516 9.34 7.62 -33.98
C ASN A 516 8.28 7.37 -32.90
N THR A 517 7.80 6.14 -32.79
CA THR A 517 6.83 5.78 -31.78
C THR A 517 7.46 5.61 -30.39
N VAL A 518 8.76 5.32 -30.28
CA VAL A 518 9.44 5.07 -28.99
C VAL A 518 10.39 6.18 -28.55
N MET A 519 11.18 6.76 -29.46
CA MET A 519 12.18 7.78 -29.13
C MET A 519 12.27 8.91 -30.18
N PRO A 520 11.20 9.70 -30.38
CA PRO A 520 11.13 10.70 -31.46
C PRO A 520 12.14 11.88 -31.33
N ARG A 521 12.77 12.05 -30.16
CA ARG A 521 13.65 13.20 -29.87
C ARG A 521 15.14 12.94 -30.12
N ARG A 522 15.55 11.67 -30.16
CA ARG A 522 16.93 11.22 -30.34
C ARG A 522 17.04 10.52 -31.68
#